data_AF-A0A6B3I7I8-F1
#
_entry.id   AF-A0A6B3I7I8-F1
#
_cell.length_a   1.000
_cell.length_b   1.000
_cell.length_c   1.000
_cell.angle_alpha   90.00
_cell.angle_beta   90.00
_cell.angle_gamma   90.00
#
_symmetry.space_group_name_H-M   'P 1'
#
loop_
_entity.id
_entity.type
_entity.pdbx_description
1 polymer ?
#
loop_
_entity_poly.entity_id
_entity_poly.type
_entity_poly.pdbx_seq_one_letter_code
_entity_poly.pdbx_strand_id
1 'polypeptide(L)'
;MLRHEAEANIDAVAILELLASDAPPDRFESLLTLARSAGMPGPQLDRLENARKLGLHIYSQLDRRQQREASLSALVDIARELSAPYDLKTLLK
;
A
#
# COMPACT_ATOMS: atom_id res chain seq x y z
N MET A 1 13.95 22.95 -22.28
CA MET A 1 12.72 22.15 -22.48
C MET A 1 12.71 20.90 -21.58
N LEU A 2 13.78 20.11 -21.50
CA LEU A 2 13.87 18.85 -20.72
C LEU A 2 13.56 18.94 -19.20
N ARG A 3 13.81 20.08 -18.54
CA ARG A 3 13.61 20.22 -17.09
C ARG A 3 12.13 20.27 -16.69
N HIS A 4 11.28 20.82 -17.57
CA HIS A 4 9.86 21.04 -17.30
C HIS A 4 9.03 19.75 -17.48
N GLU A 5 9.51 18.81 -18.29
CA GLU A 5 8.90 17.49 -18.53
C GLU A 5 9.14 16.54 -17.34
N ALA A 6 10.34 16.59 -16.75
CA ALA A 6 10.65 15.88 -15.52
C ALA A 6 9.86 16.45 -14.32
N GLU A 7 9.67 17.77 -14.25
CA GLU A 7 8.77 18.40 -13.25
C GLU A 7 7.30 18.05 -13.49
N ALA A 8 6.86 17.93 -14.74
CA ALA A 8 5.50 17.49 -15.06
C ALA A 8 5.25 16.02 -14.69
N ASN A 9 6.30 15.20 -14.60
CA ASN A 9 6.21 13.79 -14.23
C ASN A 9 6.37 13.54 -12.71
N ILE A 10 6.76 14.56 -11.94
CA ILE A 10 6.93 14.46 -10.48
C ILE A 10 5.93 15.40 -9.82
N ASP A 11 4.69 14.93 -9.66
CA ASP A 11 3.63 15.71 -9.04
C ASP A 11 2.77 14.84 -8.10
N ALA A 12 1.65 15.37 -7.61
CA ALA A 12 0.76 14.62 -6.73
C ALA A 12 0.13 13.39 -7.41
N VAL A 13 -0.02 13.39 -8.75
CA VAL A 13 -0.57 12.26 -9.51
C VAL A 13 0.41 11.10 -9.52
N ALA A 14 1.71 11.35 -9.60
CA ALA A 14 2.73 10.32 -9.53
C ALA A 14 2.66 9.49 -8.21
N ILE A 15 2.24 10.09 -7.09
CA ILE A 15 1.98 9.34 -5.85
C ILE A 15 0.79 8.39 -5.98
N LEU A 16 -0.26 8.83 -6.68
CA LEU A 16 -1.45 8.00 -6.92
C LEU A 16 -1.14 6.85 -7.89
N GLU A 17 -0.28 7.07 -8.89
CA GLU A 17 0.19 6.03 -9.79
C GLU A 17 1.02 4.97 -9.05
N LEU A 18 1.93 5.41 -8.17
CA LEU A 18 2.65 4.50 -7.29
C LEU A 18 1.70 3.66 -6.44
N LEU A 19 0.69 4.29 -5.83
CA LEU A 19 -0.33 3.60 -5.06
C LEU A 19 -1.13 2.60 -5.91
N ALA A 20 -1.55 2.99 -7.12
CA ALA A 20 -2.30 2.12 -8.03
C ALA A 20 -1.49 0.92 -8.54
N SER A 21 -0.17 1.08 -8.64
CA SER A 21 0.76 0.00 -8.98
C SER A 21 1.18 -0.88 -7.79
N ASP A 22 0.63 -0.63 -6.61
CA ASP A 22 0.99 -1.29 -5.35
C ASP A 22 2.50 -1.18 -5.04
N ALA A 23 3.09 -0.03 -5.40
CA ALA A 23 4.51 0.22 -5.20
C ALA A 23 4.84 0.29 -3.69
N PRO A 24 6.04 -0.14 -3.28
CA PRO A 24 6.42 -0.10 -1.88
C PRO A 24 6.58 1.34 -1.36
N PRO A 25 6.31 1.59 -0.06
CA PRO A 25 6.39 2.93 0.57
C PRO A 25 7.69 3.70 0.32
N ASP A 26 8.82 3.01 0.16
CA ASP A 26 10.13 3.64 -0.10
C ASP A 26 10.20 4.37 -1.46
N ARG A 27 9.35 3.99 -2.43
CA ARG A 27 9.25 4.69 -3.72
C ARG A 27 8.67 6.09 -3.56
N PHE A 28 7.78 6.30 -2.59
CA PHE A 28 7.18 7.58 -2.30
C PHE A 28 8.23 8.57 -1.77
N GLU A 29 9.15 8.09 -0.93
CA GLU A 29 10.30 8.89 -0.46
C GLU A 29 11.31 9.18 -1.55
N SER A 30 11.62 8.17 -2.37
CA SER A 30 12.53 8.32 -3.49
C SER A 30 12.04 9.41 -4.44
N LEU A 31 10.72 9.49 -4.68
CA LEU A 31 10.10 10.53 -5.51
C LEU A 31 10.26 11.93 -4.91
N LEU A 32 10.11 12.08 -3.58
CA LEU A 32 10.28 13.36 -2.90
C LEU A 32 11.75 13.82 -2.89
N THR A 33 12.69 12.89 -2.70
CA THR A 33 14.13 13.17 -2.81
C THR A 33 14.50 13.61 -4.23
N LEU A 34 13.94 12.95 -5.25
CA LEU A 34 14.13 13.32 -6.65
C LEU A 34 13.61 14.73 -6.91
N ALA A 35 12.39 15.05 -6.46
CA ALA A 35 11.77 16.38 -6.59
C ALA A 35 12.64 17.49 -5.98
N ARG A 36 13.16 17.26 -4.77
CA ARG A 36 14.07 18.19 -4.08
C ARG A 36 15.36 18.39 -4.88
N SER A 37 15.97 17.30 -5.36
CA SER A 37 17.21 17.36 -6.15
C SER A 37 17.02 18.06 -7.50
N ALA A 38 15.82 17.99 -8.07
CA ALA A 38 15.47 18.65 -9.32
C ALA A 38 15.30 20.17 -9.18
N GLY A 39 15.19 20.68 -7.93
CA GLY A 39 14.99 22.09 -7.63
C GLY A 39 13.52 22.51 -7.68
N MET A 40 12.60 21.59 -7.41
CA MET A 40 11.16 21.86 -7.45
C MET A 40 10.78 23.06 -6.55
N PRO A 41 9.93 23.99 -7.04
CA PRO A 41 9.39 25.09 -6.25
C PRO A 41 8.70 24.62 -4.96
N GLY A 42 8.90 25.36 -3.86
CA GLY A 42 8.32 25.06 -2.54
C GLY A 42 6.83 24.70 -2.56
N PRO A 43 5.94 25.49 -3.20
CA PRO A 43 4.51 25.18 -3.25
C PRO A 43 4.15 23.90 -4.01
N GLN A 44 4.99 23.46 -4.96
CA GLN A 44 4.82 22.17 -5.64
C GLN A 44 5.33 21.03 -4.76
N LEU A 45 6.47 21.24 -4.11
CA LEU A 45 7.05 20.28 -3.17
C LEU A 45 6.13 20.02 -1.96
N ASP A 46 5.49 21.06 -1.42
CA ASP A 46 4.54 20.94 -0.31
C ASP A 46 3.31 20.11 -0.72
N ARG A 47 2.81 20.32 -1.95
CA ARG A 47 1.71 19.50 -2.49
C ARG A 47 2.12 18.05 -2.66
N LEU A 48 3.32 17.79 -3.17
CA LEU A 48 3.86 16.45 -3.31
C LEU A 48 4.05 15.76 -1.94
N GLU A 49 4.54 16.49 -0.94
CA GLU A 49 4.70 15.97 0.41
C GLU A 49 3.35 15.64 1.07
N ASN A 50 2.33 16.48 0.86
CA ASN A 50 0.97 16.20 1.32
C ASN A 50 0.38 14.96 0.61
N ALA A 51 0.55 14.86 -0.70
CA ALA A 51 0.12 13.69 -1.46
C ALA A 51 0.80 12.41 -0.94
N ARG A 52 2.12 12.47 -0.67
CA ARG A 52 2.85 11.36 -0.06
C ARG A 52 2.27 10.95 1.29
N LYS A 53 2.01 11.92 2.19
CA LYS A 53 1.43 11.62 3.52
C LYS A 53 0.08 10.90 3.40
N LEU A 54 -0.76 11.35 2.48
CA LEU A 54 -2.03 10.69 2.18
C LEU A 54 -1.83 9.28 1.60
N GLY A 55 -0.90 9.12 0.64
CA GLY A 55 -0.58 7.82 0.04
C GLY A 55 -0.12 6.80 1.08
N LEU A 56 0.78 7.18 1.99
CA LEU A 56 1.22 6.32 3.09
C LEU A 56 0.10 5.98 4.07
N HIS A 57 -0.78 6.94 4.34
CA HIS A 57 -1.93 6.68 5.19
C HIS A 57 -2.85 5.62 4.55
N ILE A 58 -3.17 5.77 3.26
CA ILE A 58 -3.99 4.81 2.51
C ILE A 58 -3.31 3.43 2.51
N TYR A 59 -2.01 3.36 2.18
CA TYR A 59 -1.25 2.12 2.20
C TYR A 59 -1.37 1.40 3.56
N SER A 60 -1.19 2.13 4.67
CA SER A 60 -1.30 1.55 6.02
C SER A 60 -2.72 1.04 6.34
N GLN A 61 -3.76 1.67 5.79
CA GLN A 61 -5.14 1.23 5.97
C GLN A 61 -5.43 -0.05 5.18
N LEU A 62 -4.93 -0.13 3.94
CA LEU A 62 -5.05 -1.30 3.07
C LEU A 62 -4.31 -2.50 3.65
N ASP A 63 -3.06 -2.31 4.07
CA ASP A 63 -2.25 -3.34 4.71
C ASP A 63 -2.93 -3.93 5.95
N ARG A 64 -3.42 -3.06 6.86
CA ARG A 64 -4.19 -3.50 8.03
C ARG A 64 -5.48 -4.24 7.65
N ARG A 65 -6.15 -3.84 6.57
CA ARG A 65 -7.35 -4.51 6.09
C ARG A 65 -7.01 -5.90 5.55
N GLN A 66 -5.97 -6.01 4.73
CA GLN A 66 -5.49 -7.27 4.18
C GLN A 66 -5.04 -8.22 5.30
N GLN A 67 -4.34 -7.72 6.32
CA GLN A 67 -3.96 -8.52 7.49
C GLN A 67 -5.17 -9.07 8.25
N ARG A 68 -6.23 -8.25 8.42
CA ARG A 68 -7.47 -8.71 9.06
C ARG A 68 -8.17 -9.78 8.21
N GLU A 69 -8.27 -9.58 6.91
CA GLU A 69 -8.90 -10.53 5.98
C GLU A 69 -8.13 -11.85 5.91
N ALA A 70 -6.79 -11.81 5.88
CA ALA A 70 -5.93 -12.99 5.96
C ALA A 70 -6.10 -13.73 7.31
N SER A 71 -6.14 -12.99 8.41
CA SER A 71 -6.34 -13.57 9.75
C SER A 71 -7.72 -14.24 9.87
N LEU A 72 -8.78 -13.63 9.33
CA LEU A 72 -10.12 -14.22 9.30
C LEU A 72 -10.18 -15.47 8.41
N SER A 73 -9.52 -15.43 7.25
CA SER A 73 -9.44 -16.60 6.35
C SER A 73 -8.77 -17.78 7.05
N ALA A 74 -7.65 -17.53 7.74
CA ALA A 74 -6.97 -18.55 8.54
C ALA A 74 -7.87 -19.13 9.65
N LEU A 75 -8.66 -18.31 10.35
CA LEU A 75 -9.62 -18.79 11.36
C LEU A 75 -10.72 -19.67 10.75
N VAL A 76 -11.23 -19.31 9.56
CA VAL A 76 -12.22 -20.10 8.83
C VAL A 76 -11.64 -21.44 8.37
N ASP A 77 -10.41 -21.43 7.87
CA ASP A 77 -9.71 -22.64 7.45
C ASP A 77 -9.51 -23.59 8.64
N ILE A 78 -9.05 -23.07 9.79
CA ILE A 78 -8.94 -23.85 11.04
C ILE A 78 -10.30 -24.39 11.48
N ALA A 79 -11.35 -23.56 11.49
CA ALA A 79 -12.68 -24.02 11.88
C ALA A 79 -13.20 -25.13 10.95
N ARG A 80 -12.87 -25.07 9.65
CA ARG A 80 -13.20 -26.13 8.69
C ARG A 80 -12.38 -27.40 8.95
N GLU A 81 -11.10 -27.29 9.24
CA GLU A 81 -10.25 -28.42 9.63
C GLU A 81 -10.80 -29.13 10.88
N LEU A 82 -11.21 -28.37 11.89
CA LEU A 82 -11.81 -28.90 13.13
C LEU A 82 -13.21 -29.48 12.92
N SER A 83 -13.98 -28.94 11.96
CA SER A 83 -15.33 -29.42 11.62
C SER A 83 -15.31 -30.55 10.60
N ALA A 84 -14.15 -30.88 10.02
CA ALA A 84 -14.00 -32.01 9.13
C ALA A 84 -14.38 -33.29 9.91
N PRO A 85 -15.07 -34.25 9.28
CA PRO A 85 -15.70 -35.37 9.97
C PRO A 85 -14.68 -36.37 10.55
N TYR A 86 -14.12 -36.04 11.71
CA TYR A 86 -13.46 -36.93 12.65
C TYR A 86 -13.94 -36.48 14.04
N ASP A 87 -15.05 -37.00 14.57
CA ASP A 87 -14.92 -38.02 15.62
C ASP A 87 -16.13 -39.00 15.71
N LEU A 88 -17.16 -38.88 14.88
CA LEU A 88 -18.34 -39.76 15.05
C LEU A 88 -18.04 -41.23 14.71
N LYS A 89 -17.13 -41.51 13.76
CA LYS A 89 -16.73 -42.88 13.41
C LYS A 89 -15.60 -43.46 14.28
N THR A 90 -14.89 -42.62 15.05
CA THR A 90 -13.86 -43.09 15.99
C THR A 90 -14.43 -43.33 17.39
N LEU A 91 -15.49 -42.60 17.77
CA LEU A 91 -16.28 -42.80 19.00
C LEU A 91 -17.32 -43.94 18.92
N LEU A 92 -17.65 -44.44 17.73
CA LEU A 92 -18.62 -45.53 17.53
C LEU A 92 -17.95 -46.91 17.28
N LYS A 93 -16.79 -47.17 17.89
CA LYS A 93 -16.18 -48.50 17.94
C LYS A 93 -16.17 -49.07 19.35
#